data_AF-A0A849J2E9-F1
#
_entry.id   AF-A0A849J2E9-F1
#
_cell.length_a   1.000
_cell.length_b   1.000
_cell.length_c   1.000
_cell.angle_alpha   90.00
_cell.angle_beta   90.00
_cell.angle_gamma   90.00
#
_symmetry.space_group_name_H-M   'P 1'
#
loop_
_entity.id
_entity.type
_entity.pdbx_description
1 polymer ?
#
loop_
_entity_poly.entity_id
_entity_poly.type
_entity_poly.pdbx_seq_one_letter_code
_entity_poly.pdbx_strand_id
1 'polypeptide(L)'
;MSAIRRRYHRRKGTNPILRMGILAVVIVFLMVSGWSYVGALTASGQASFGVRTVEWIRGHGGGGIVREIENVYYSINAPKKGGLPPSGALKPPVASKGRGANSSSTTVAVDPSFLPAPQPVKPIASPALPGEGKWTPEGAAVAGHYGLYVTLMRPDAVHTSLVAGLAWMDPHLLSFIQFAGAQQPPTGGPWP
;
A
#
# COMPACT_ATOMS: atom_id res chain seq x y z
N MET A 1 21.32 -57.02 -59.21
CA MET A 1 20.13 -56.56 -58.46
C MET A 1 20.60 -55.95 -57.15
N SER A 2 20.60 -54.61 -57.00
CA SER A 2 20.34 -53.93 -55.71
C SER A 2 20.34 -52.42 -55.94
N ALA A 3 19.16 -51.80 -55.91
CA ALA A 3 19.00 -50.36 -56.13
C ALA A 3 19.08 -49.62 -54.78
N ILE A 4 20.08 -48.74 -54.65
CA ILE A 4 20.27 -47.86 -53.49
C ILE A 4 19.14 -46.81 -53.49
N ARG A 5 18.13 -46.98 -52.63
CA ARG A 5 17.10 -45.96 -52.37
C ARG A 5 17.68 -44.87 -51.47
N ARG A 6 18.09 -43.73 -52.04
CA ARG A 6 18.37 -42.51 -51.26
C ARG A 6 17.05 -41.95 -50.72
N ARG A 7 16.83 -42.08 -49.41
CA ARG A 7 15.80 -41.34 -48.68
C ARG A 7 16.24 -39.88 -48.57
N TYR A 8 15.63 -39.00 -49.36
CA TYR A 8 15.74 -37.57 -49.13
C TYR A 8 14.98 -37.21 -47.85
N HIS A 9 15.71 -36.85 -46.79
CA HIS A 9 15.12 -36.16 -45.64
C HIS A 9 14.63 -34.78 -46.10
N ARG A 10 13.33 -34.69 -46.35
CA ARG A 10 12.62 -33.43 -46.64
C ARG A 10 12.69 -32.57 -45.37
N ARG A 11 13.70 -31.70 -45.25
CA ARG A 11 13.74 -30.66 -44.23
C ARG A 11 12.47 -29.84 -44.38
N LYS A 12 11.58 -29.87 -43.39
CA LYS A 12 10.41 -28.97 -43.30
C LYS A 12 10.94 -27.54 -43.15
N GLY A 13 11.22 -26.89 -44.27
CA GLY A 13 11.47 -25.45 -44.31
C GLY A 13 10.19 -24.76 -43.85
N THR A 14 10.20 -24.17 -42.66
CA THR A 14 9.09 -23.35 -42.18
C THR A 14 8.85 -22.21 -43.17
N ASN A 15 7.59 -22.02 -43.59
CA ASN A 15 7.22 -21.06 -44.64
C ASN A 15 7.70 -19.64 -44.32
N PRO A 16 8.43 -18.96 -45.24
CA PRO A 16 8.96 -17.62 -44.99
C PRO A 16 7.85 -16.59 -44.76
N ILE A 17 6.69 -16.76 -45.39
CA ILE A 17 5.51 -15.91 -45.17
C ILE A 17 4.98 -16.04 -43.74
N LEU A 18 4.94 -17.27 -43.20
CA LEU A 18 4.54 -17.51 -41.81
C LEU A 18 5.55 -16.88 -40.84
N ARG A 19 6.85 -16.98 -41.13
CA ARG A 19 7.90 -16.33 -40.33
C ARG A 19 7.78 -14.81 -40.35
N MET A 20 7.56 -14.21 -41.52
CA MET A 20 7.37 -12.77 -41.66
C MET A 20 6.07 -12.30 -40.97
N GLY A 21 4.99 -13.07 -41.06
CA GLY A 21 3.76 -12.81 -40.34
C GLY A 21 3.95 -12.83 -38.81
N ILE A 22 4.63 -13.85 -38.29
CA ILE A 22 4.97 -13.93 -36.85
C ILE A 22 5.86 -12.75 -36.45
N LEU A 23 6.86 -12.41 -37.25
CA LEU A 23 7.76 -11.28 -36.98
C LEU A 23 6.97 -9.97 -36.93
N ALA A 24 6.07 -9.73 -37.88
CA ALA A 24 5.23 -8.54 -37.90
C ALA A 24 4.34 -8.45 -36.65
N VAL A 25 3.71 -9.56 -36.24
CA VAL A 25 2.89 -9.63 -35.01
C VAL A 25 3.73 -9.33 -33.77
N VAL A 26 4.94 -9.90 -33.68
CA VAL A 26 5.87 -9.65 -32.57
C VAL A 26 6.28 -8.17 -32.53
N ILE A 27 6.60 -7.58 -33.68
CA ILE A 27 6.98 -6.16 -33.78
C ILE A 27 5.83 -5.27 -33.31
N VAL A 28 4.60 -5.52 -33.78
CA VAL A 28 3.41 -4.75 -33.37
C VAL A 28 3.18 -4.89 -31.86
N PHE A 29 3.28 -6.09 -31.32
CA PHE A 29 3.14 -6.34 -29.88
C PHE A 29 4.19 -5.56 -29.06
N LEU A 30 5.45 -5.57 -29.49
CA LEU A 30 6.52 -4.83 -28.83
C LEU A 30 6.33 -3.31 -28.93
N MET A 31 5.85 -2.80 -30.06
CA MET A 31 5.54 -1.36 -30.22
C MET A 31 4.43 -0.93 -29.27
N VAL A 32 3.33 -1.67 -29.20
CA VAL A 32 2.20 -1.35 -28.31
C VAL A 32 2.63 -1.43 -26.84
N SER A 33 3.38 -2.48 -26.48
CA SER A 33 3.89 -2.67 -25.12
C SER A 33 4.89 -1.57 -24.72
N GLY A 34 5.81 -1.22 -25.63
CA GLY A 34 6.78 -0.15 -25.42
C GLY A 34 6.11 1.22 -25.25
N TRP A 35 5.10 1.52 -26.06
CA TRP A 35 4.31 2.74 -25.92
C TRP A 35 3.58 2.81 -24.57
N SER A 36 2.92 1.71 -24.18
CA SER A 36 2.27 1.59 -22.86
C SER A 36 3.26 1.80 -21.71
N TYR A 37 4.45 1.19 -21.80
CA TYR A 37 5.49 1.30 -20.78
C TYR A 37 6.04 2.73 -20.66
N VAL A 38 6.32 3.41 -21.78
CA VAL A 38 6.72 4.82 -21.77
C VAL A 38 5.63 5.72 -21.17
N GLY A 39 4.37 5.43 -21.45
CA GLY A 39 3.24 6.12 -20.81
C GLY A 39 3.24 5.94 -19.28
N ALA A 40 3.46 4.72 -18.79
CA ALA A 40 3.55 4.46 -17.35
C ALA A 40 4.75 5.17 -16.70
N LEU A 41 5.88 5.25 -17.40
CA LEU A 41 7.07 5.93 -16.91
C LEU A 41 6.95 7.45 -16.91
N THR A 42 6.11 8.03 -17.77
CA THR A 42 5.92 9.49 -17.87
C THR A 42 4.68 10.00 -17.14
N ALA A 43 3.85 9.11 -16.58
CA ALA A 43 2.68 9.47 -15.80
C ALA A 43 3.03 10.45 -14.65
N SER A 44 2.11 11.36 -14.31
CA SER A 44 2.32 12.21 -13.13
C SER A 44 2.28 11.36 -11.85
N GLY A 45 3.18 11.63 -10.90
CA GLY A 45 3.23 10.90 -9.63
C GLY A 45 4.57 10.92 -8.94
N GLN A 46 4.59 10.76 -7.62
CA GLN A 46 5.81 10.75 -6.80
C GLN A 46 6.53 9.39 -6.77
N ALA A 47 5.97 8.37 -7.44
CA ALA A 47 6.57 7.05 -7.51
C ALA A 47 7.91 7.09 -8.26
N SER A 48 8.92 6.40 -7.71
CA SER A 48 10.22 6.24 -8.35
C SER A 48 10.10 5.43 -9.64
N PHE A 49 11.13 5.51 -10.50
CA PHE A 49 11.20 4.73 -11.73
C PHE A 49 10.96 3.24 -11.49
N GLY A 50 11.61 2.65 -10.47
CA GLY A 50 11.47 1.23 -10.15
C GLY A 50 10.05 0.84 -9.74
N VAL A 51 9.37 1.67 -8.95
CA VAL A 51 7.97 1.43 -8.55
C VAL A 51 7.06 1.45 -9.79
N ARG A 52 7.23 2.44 -10.68
CA ARG A 52 6.46 2.53 -11.93
C ARG A 52 6.64 1.29 -12.81
N THR A 53 7.87 0.77 -12.90
CA THR A 53 8.16 -0.47 -13.64
C THR A 53 7.47 -1.68 -13.01
N VAL A 54 7.56 -1.85 -11.68
CA VAL A 54 6.94 -2.97 -10.97
C VAL A 54 5.42 -2.94 -11.14
N GLU A 55 4.79 -1.77 -11.01
CA GLU A 55 3.35 -1.64 -11.20
C GLU A 55 2.92 -1.92 -12.65
N TRP A 56 3.69 -1.47 -13.64
CA TRP A 56 3.42 -1.81 -15.04
C TRP A 56 3.51 -3.33 -15.27
N ILE A 57 4.56 -3.99 -14.78
CA ILE A 57 4.73 -5.45 -14.89
C ILE A 57 3.56 -6.17 -14.22
N ARG A 58 3.19 -5.76 -12.99
CA ARG A 58 2.08 -6.36 -12.25
C ARG A 58 0.75 -6.20 -13.00
N GLY A 59 0.48 -5.01 -13.53
CA GLY A 59 -0.72 -4.69 -14.32
C GLY A 59 -0.83 -5.45 -15.65
N HIS A 60 0.25 -6.02 -16.15
CA HIS A 60 0.29 -6.78 -17.42
C HIS A 60 0.54 -8.28 -17.22
N GLY A 61 0.13 -8.84 -16.07
CA GLY A 61 0.18 -10.28 -15.78
C GLY A 61 1.50 -10.79 -15.20
N GLY A 62 2.48 -9.90 -14.98
CA GLY A 62 3.77 -10.23 -14.36
C GLY A 62 3.75 -10.27 -12.83
N GLY A 63 2.57 -10.23 -12.20
CA GLY A 63 2.45 -10.24 -10.73
C GLY A 63 3.12 -11.45 -10.06
N GLY A 64 3.15 -12.61 -10.72
CA GLY A 64 3.89 -13.78 -10.24
C GLY A 64 5.40 -13.56 -10.15
N ILE A 65 6.00 -12.93 -11.16
CA ILE A 65 7.44 -12.61 -11.20
C ILE A 65 7.78 -11.61 -10.11
N VAL A 66 6.97 -10.56 -9.98
CA VAL A 66 7.11 -9.54 -8.94
C VAL A 66 7.11 -10.18 -7.55
N ARG A 67 6.17 -11.09 -7.29
CA ARG A 67 6.09 -11.82 -6.02
C ARG A 67 7.34 -12.66 -5.73
N GLU A 68 7.90 -13.34 -6.73
CA GLU A 68 9.15 -14.11 -6.50
C GLU A 68 10.33 -13.19 -6.19
N ILE A 69 10.44 -12.05 -6.88
CA ILE A 69 11.48 -11.05 -6.61
C ILE A 69 11.31 -10.47 -5.20
N GLU A 70 10.07 -10.12 -4.82
CA GLU A 70 9.74 -9.65 -3.46
C GLU A 70 10.11 -10.70 -2.41
N ASN A 71 9.79 -11.97 -2.64
CA ASN A 71 10.14 -13.07 -1.74
C ASN A 71 11.67 -13.17 -1.53
N VAL A 72 12.44 -13.17 -2.61
CA VAL A 72 13.91 -13.19 -2.54
C VAL A 72 14.42 -11.94 -1.81
N TYR A 73 13.90 -10.77 -2.15
CA TYR A 73 14.27 -9.52 -1.49
C TYR A 73 14.03 -9.57 0.02
N TYR A 74 12.85 -10.04 0.45
CA TYR A 74 12.50 -10.16 1.87
C TYR A 74 13.27 -11.28 2.59
N SER A 75 13.71 -12.33 1.89
CA SER A 75 14.59 -13.34 2.48
C SER A 75 15.95 -12.76 2.87
N ILE A 76 16.42 -11.74 2.14
CA ILE A 76 17.71 -11.07 2.38
C ILE A 76 17.53 -9.85 3.30
N ASN A 77 16.42 -9.13 3.15
CA ASN A 77 16.12 -7.86 3.85
C ASN A 77 14.99 -8.02 4.88
N ALA A 78 15.00 -9.15 5.59
CA ALA A 78 14.00 -9.39 6.62
C ALA A 78 14.05 -8.31 7.71
N PRO A 79 12.90 -7.83 8.22
CA PRO A 79 12.88 -6.90 9.34
C PRO A 79 13.61 -7.49 10.55
N LYS A 80 14.23 -6.61 11.36
CA LYS A 80 14.95 -7.05 12.56
C LYS A 80 13.97 -7.63 13.58
N LYS A 81 14.31 -8.81 14.10
CA LYS A 81 13.60 -9.41 15.24
C LYS A 81 14.03 -8.69 16.53
N GLY A 82 13.06 -8.35 17.36
CA GLY A 82 13.24 -7.61 18.59
C GLY A 82 13.56 -6.12 18.36
N GLY A 83 14.13 -5.51 19.40
CA GLY A 83 14.52 -4.11 19.42
C GLY A 83 13.44 -3.18 20.00
N LEU A 84 13.85 -1.95 20.30
CA LEU A 84 12.95 -0.90 20.72
C LEU A 84 12.58 -0.03 19.52
N PRO A 85 11.33 0.45 19.44
CA PRO A 85 10.97 1.43 18.44
C PRO A 85 11.76 2.73 18.68
N PRO A 86 11.96 3.56 17.63
CA PRO A 86 12.66 4.83 17.76
C PRO A 86 12.07 5.71 18.88
N SER A 87 12.90 6.51 19.53
CA SER A 87 12.44 7.39 20.61
C SER A 87 11.31 8.31 20.11
N GLY A 88 10.19 8.33 20.82
CA GLY A 88 9.02 9.10 20.45
C GLY A 88 8.11 8.46 19.40
N ALA A 89 8.44 7.29 18.86
CA ALA A 89 7.61 6.62 17.85
C ALA A 89 6.23 6.17 18.36
N LEU A 90 6.02 6.11 19.69
CA LEU A 90 4.73 5.80 20.33
C LEU A 90 4.06 7.04 20.94
N LYS A 91 4.52 8.25 20.58
CA LYS A 91 3.81 9.49 20.94
C LYS A 91 2.71 9.70 19.90
N PRO A 92 1.43 9.67 20.30
CA PRO A 92 0.35 9.98 19.37
C PRO A 92 0.59 11.35 18.74
N PRO A 93 0.13 11.57 17.48
CA PRO A 93 0.11 12.91 16.90
C PRO A 93 -0.54 13.87 17.90
N VAL A 94 0.05 15.05 18.09
CA VAL A 94 -0.61 16.09 18.87
C VAL A 94 -1.95 16.37 18.20
N ALA A 95 -3.06 16.08 18.89
CA ALA A 95 -4.39 16.39 18.40
C ALA A 95 -4.37 17.85 17.92
N SER A 96 -4.65 18.08 16.64
CA SER A 96 -4.75 19.43 16.12
C SER A 96 -5.78 20.15 16.98
N LYS A 97 -5.34 21.18 17.72
CA LYS A 97 -6.23 22.00 18.54
C LYS A 97 -7.20 22.71 17.58
N GLY A 98 -8.30 22.05 17.24
CA GLY A 98 -9.49 22.73 16.77
C GLY A 98 -9.83 23.78 17.82
N ARG A 99 -9.97 25.04 17.41
CA ARG A 99 -10.46 26.12 18.27
C ARG A 99 -11.79 25.68 18.87
N GLY A 100 -11.80 25.26 20.14
CA GLY A 100 -13.05 25.05 20.89
C GLY A 100 -13.15 23.84 21.84
N ALA A 101 -12.13 23.01 22.05
CA ALA A 101 -12.27 21.87 22.96
C ALA A 101 -11.61 22.11 24.33
N ASN A 102 -12.39 22.62 25.30
CA ASN A 102 -12.09 22.41 26.70
C ASN A 102 -12.21 20.91 26.99
N SER A 103 -11.06 20.22 27.11
CA SER A 103 -10.99 18.84 27.57
C SER A 103 -11.44 18.77 29.02
N SER A 104 -12.69 18.38 29.25
CA SER A 104 -13.13 17.79 30.50
C SER A 104 -13.60 16.38 30.17
N SER A 105 -13.06 15.39 30.88
CA SER A 105 -13.47 14.00 30.79
C SER A 105 -14.88 13.82 31.36
N THR A 106 -15.86 14.41 30.71
CA THR A 106 -17.26 14.16 31.03
C THR A 106 -17.63 12.90 30.26
N THR A 107 -18.03 11.86 30.99
CA THR A 107 -18.80 10.73 30.47
C THR A 107 -19.94 11.27 29.62
N VAL A 108 -19.72 11.35 28.30
CA VAL A 108 -20.76 11.74 27.36
C VAL A 108 -21.77 10.61 27.39
N ALA A 109 -23.04 10.95 27.61
CA ALA A 109 -24.13 9.99 27.57
C ALA A 109 -24.06 9.22 26.24
N VAL A 110 -24.36 7.92 26.29
CA VAL A 110 -24.44 7.08 25.09
C VAL A 110 -25.67 7.54 24.31
N ASP A 111 -25.48 8.52 23.42
CA ASP A 111 -26.44 8.82 22.38
C ASP A 111 -26.35 7.68 21.35
N PRO A 112 -27.44 6.92 21.09
CA PRO A 112 -27.42 5.82 20.13
C PRO A 112 -27.13 6.29 18.69
N SER A 113 -27.14 7.58 18.44
CA SER A 113 -26.77 8.19 17.16
C SER A 113 -25.27 8.14 16.90
N PHE A 114 -24.42 7.91 17.91
CA PHE A 114 -22.96 7.88 17.78
C PHE A 114 -22.35 6.59 18.34
N LEU A 115 -21.21 6.21 17.80
CA LEU A 115 -20.45 5.10 18.35
C LEU A 115 -19.70 5.54 19.63
N PRO A 116 -19.59 4.65 20.65
CA PRO A 116 -18.83 4.96 21.84
C PRO A 116 -17.34 5.05 21.55
N ALA A 117 -16.61 5.87 22.31
CA ALA A 117 -15.16 5.98 22.19
C ALA A 117 -14.48 4.59 22.33
N PRO A 118 -13.46 4.29 21.52
CA PRO A 118 -12.84 2.98 21.50
C PRO A 118 -12.09 2.67 22.79
N GLN A 119 -12.17 1.42 23.23
CA GLN A 119 -11.40 0.93 24.39
C GLN A 119 -9.90 0.83 24.04
N PRO A 120 -8.99 1.06 25.00
CA PRO A 120 -7.55 0.95 24.76
C PRO A 120 -7.14 -0.38 24.12
N VAL A 121 -6.24 -0.33 23.15
CA VAL A 121 -5.78 -1.52 22.45
C VAL A 121 -4.82 -2.30 23.33
N LYS A 122 -5.07 -3.59 23.49
CA LYS A 122 -4.18 -4.49 24.24
C LYS A 122 -2.87 -4.66 23.46
N PRO A 123 -1.69 -4.40 24.05
CA PRO A 123 -0.41 -4.62 23.39
C PRO A 123 -0.21 -6.08 22.98
N ILE A 124 0.26 -6.27 21.74
CA ILE A 124 0.59 -7.59 21.19
C ILE A 124 1.97 -8.05 21.69
N ALA A 125 2.92 -7.11 21.75
CA ALA A 125 4.28 -7.35 22.22
C ALA A 125 4.43 -7.11 23.73
N SER A 126 5.34 -7.86 24.36
CA SER A 126 5.63 -7.79 25.80
C SER A 126 7.10 -7.37 26.05
N PRO A 127 7.38 -6.56 27.09
CA PRO A 127 6.42 -5.86 27.95
C PRO A 127 5.73 -4.71 27.21
N ALA A 128 4.57 -4.25 27.71
CA ALA A 128 3.88 -3.08 27.18
C ALA A 128 4.74 -1.82 27.31
N LEU A 129 4.75 -0.98 26.28
CA LEU A 129 5.49 0.29 26.29
C LEU A 129 4.60 1.47 26.73
N PRO A 130 5.16 2.54 27.30
CA PRO A 130 4.40 3.72 27.68
C PRO A 130 3.69 4.36 26.48
N GLY A 131 2.38 4.59 26.62
CA GLY A 131 1.57 5.22 25.57
C GLY A 131 1.09 4.28 24.46
N GLU A 132 1.60 3.05 24.41
CA GLU A 132 1.20 2.03 23.43
C GLU A 132 -0.29 1.73 23.50
N GLY A 133 -0.98 1.79 22.36
CA GLY A 133 -2.41 1.45 22.24
C GLY A 133 -3.38 2.43 22.93
N LYS A 134 -2.89 3.57 23.42
CA LYS A 134 -3.74 4.63 23.98
C LYS A 134 -4.32 5.50 22.88
N TRP A 135 -5.65 5.55 22.79
CA TRP A 135 -6.36 6.38 21.82
C TRP A 135 -6.24 7.86 22.14
N THR A 136 -6.04 8.67 21.11
CA THR A 136 -6.17 10.12 21.15
C THR A 136 -7.16 10.57 20.10
N PRO A 137 -8.11 11.45 20.43
CA PRO A 137 -9.02 12.02 19.45
C PRO A 137 -8.26 12.88 18.44
N GLU A 138 -8.68 12.86 17.18
CA GLU A 138 -8.13 13.68 16.11
C GLU A 138 -9.27 14.40 15.36
N GLY A 139 -9.05 15.68 15.03
CA GLY A 139 -10.07 16.52 14.40
C GLY A 139 -10.99 17.26 15.37
N ALA A 140 -12.03 17.90 14.82
CA ALA A 140 -13.00 18.67 15.58
C ALA A 140 -14.07 17.76 16.19
N ALA A 141 -14.55 18.13 17.38
CA ALA A 141 -15.71 17.48 17.97
C ALA A 141 -17.01 18.00 17.31
N VAL A 142 -17.94 17.10 17.05
CA VAL A 142 -19.30 17.39 16.57
C VAL A 142 -20.26 17.04 17.69
N ALA A 143 -21.03 18.02 18.18
CA ALA A 143 -21.91 17.86 19.34
C ALA A 143 -21.20 17.27 20.59
N GLY A 144 -19.89 17.50 20.75
CA GLY A 144 -19.10 16.96 21.86
C GLY A 144 -18.52 15.56 21.65
N HIS A 145 -18.79 14.93 20.50
CA HIS A 145 -18.26 13.62 20.11
C HIS A 145 -17.17 13.76 19.05
N TYR A 146 -16.16 12.90 19.07
CA TYR A 146 -15.11 12.85 18.05
C TYR A 146 -15.37 11.73 17.06
N GLY A 147 -15.27 12.04 15.76
CA GLY A 147 -15.43 11.05 14.71
C GLY A 147 -14.18 10.19 14.46
N LEU A 148 -13.00 10.67 14.85
CA LEU A 148 -11.72 9.99 14.58
C LEU A 148 -10.89 9.89 15.86
N TYR A 149 -10.40 8.68 16.13
CA TYR A 149 -9.42 8.40 17.16
C TYR A 149 -8.24 7.66 16.54
N VAL A 150 -7.03 8.05 16.93
CA VAL A 150 -5.79 7.40 16.46
C VAL A 150 -4.97 6.89 17.63
N THR A 151 -4.21 5.82 17.40
CA THR A 151 -3.22 5.33 18.35
C THR A 151 -2.04 4.70 17.63
N LEU A 152 -0.94 4.50 18.35
CA LEU A 152 0.27 3.88 17.87
C LEU A 152 0.57 2.64 18.71
N MET A 153 0.92 1.53 18.06
CA MET A 153 1.30 0.30 18.76
C MET A 153 2.30 -0.54 17.96
N ARG A 154 2.95 -1.51 18.62
CA ARG A 154 3.72 -2.54 17.92
C ARG A 154 2.77 -3.57 17.31
N PRO A 155 2.81 -3.81 16.00
CA PRO A 155 1.85 -4.69 15.31
C PRO A 155 2.14 -6.19 15.49
N ASP A 156 3.34 -6.54 15.98
CA ASP A 156 3.82 -7.91 16.08
C ASP A 156 4.72 -8.08 17.32
N ALA A 157 4.72 -9.29 17.89
CA ALA A 157 5.54 -9.65 19.04
C ALA A 157 6.98 -10.03 18.67
N VAL A 158 7.28 -10.32 17.40
CA VAL A 158 8.62 -10.72 16.93
C VAL A 158 9.42 -9.51 16.45
N HIS A 159 8.86 -8.61 15.65
CA HIS A 159 9.55 -7.44 15.08
C HIS A 159 9.23 -6.17 15.86
N THR A 160 9.61 -6.15 17.14
CA THR A 160 9.15 -5.16 18.13
C THR A 160 9.70 -3.73 17.94
N SER A 161 10.61 -3.53 16.99
CA SER A 161 11.09 -2.19 16.61
C SER A 161 10.14 -1.43 15.67
N LEU A 162 9.15 -2.11 15.09
CA LEU A 162 8.18 -1.51 14.19
C LEU A 162 6.97 -0.94 14.93
N VAL A 163 6.42 0.16 14.42
CA VAL A 163 5.21 0.80 14.94
C VAL A 163 4.18 0.90 13.82
N ALA A 164 2.93 0.61 14.16
CA ALA A 164 1.77 0.80 13.30
C ALA A 164 0.82 1.82 13.92
N GLY A 165 0.22 2.65 13.07
CA GLY A 165 -0.90 3.50 13.42
C GLY A 165 -2.22 2.75 13.27
N LEU A 166 -3.10 2.89 14.24
CA LEU A 166 -4.48 2.44 14.17
C LEU A 166 -5.37 3.68 14.13
N ALA A 167 -6.39 3.63 13.29
CA ALA A 167 -7.44 4.62 13.25
C ALA A 167 -8.78 3.95 13.53
N TRP A 168 -9.55 4.52 14.44
CA TRP A 168 -10.93 4.17 14.70
C TRP A 168 -11.80 5.35 14.26
N MET A 169 -12.85 5.05 13.52
CA MET A 169 -13.66 6.03 12.80
C MET A 169 -15.13 5.77 13.08
N ASP A 170 -15.86 6.80 13.49
CA ASP A 170 -17.31 6.80 13.57
C ASP A 170 -17.91 7.28 12.24
N PRO A 171 -18.52 6.39 11.44
CA PRO A 171 -19.10 6.76 10.15
C PRO A 171 -20.35 7.64 10.27
N HIS A 172 -20.94 7.81 11.46
CA HIS A 172 -22.07 8.72 11.66
C HIS A 172 -21.61 10.18 11.81
N LEU A 173 -20.32 10.40 12.10
CA LEU A 173 -19.71 11.72 12.27
C LEU A 173 -18.73 12.09 11.16
N LEU A 174 -18.38 11.13 10.30
CA LEU A 174 -17.40 11.30 9.24
C LEU A 174 -18.01 11.10 7.85
N SER A 175 -17.53 11.90 6.90
CA SER A 175 -17.73 11.66 5.47
C SER A 175 -16.38 11.57 4.78
N PHE A 176 -16.28 10.70 3.78
CA PHE A 176 -15.09 10.53 2.97
C PHE A 176 -15.36 11.08 1.59
N ILE A 177 -14.49 11.97 1.14
CA ILE A 177 -14.45 12.45 -0.25
C ILE A 177 -13.15 12.01 -0.88
N GLN A 178 -13.25 11.47 -2.09
CA GLN A 178 -12.09 11.08 -2.86
C GLN A 178 -11.64 12.25 -3.73
N PHE A 179 -10.38 12.65 -3.57
CA PHE A 179 -9.74 13.57 -4.49
C PHE A 179 -8.95 12.79 -5.53
N ALA A 180 -9.35 12.87 -6.79
CA ALA A 180 -8.54 12.35 -7.89
C ALA A 180 -7.26 13.19 -8.00
N GLY A 181 -6.10 12.56 -7.81
CA GLY A 181 -4.83 13.27 -7.85
C GLY A 181 -3.64 12.34 -8.02
N ALA A 182 -2.65 12.81 -8.78
CA ALA A 182 -1.34 12.17 -8.89
C ALA A 182 -0.37 12.61 -7.78
N GLN A 183 -0.75 13.60 -6.98
CA GLN A 183 0.04 14.09 -5.87
C GLN A 183 -0.70 13.84 -4.56
N GLN A 184 0.06 13.37 -3.57
CA GLN A 184 -0.44 13.32 -2.21
C GLN A 184 -0.78 14.76 -1.80
N PRO A 185 -1.98 14.99 -1.25
CA PRO A 185 -2.34 16.31 -0.79
C PRO A 185 -1.37 16.79 0.31
N PRO A 186 -0.92 18.06 0.32
CA PRO A 186 0.04 18.55 1.30
C PRO A 186 -0.51 18.36 2.73
N THR A 187 0.32 17.84 3.63
CA THR A 187 -0.08 17.59 5.04
C THR A 187 -0.43 18.90 5.72
N GLY A 188 -1.69 19.04 6.14
CA GLY A 188 -2.20 20.14 6.94
C GLY A 188 -2.67 21.35 6.12
N GLY A 189 -3.99 21.46 5.94
CA GLY A 189 -4.64 22.62 5.33
C GLY A 189 -6.12 22.35 5.06
N PRO A 190 -6.97 23.38 4.92
CA PRO A 190 -8.35 23.17 4.51
C PRO A 190 -8.36 22.64 3.08
N TRP A 191 -9.02 21.49 2.91
CA TRP A 191 -9.38 20.95 1.61
C TRP A 191 -10.49 21.83 0.99
N PRO A 192 -10.55 21.98 -0.33
CA PRO A 192 -11.71 22.59 -0.99
C PRO A 192 -13.00 21.82 -0.72
#